data_AF-A0A7X3FS27-F1
#
_entry.id   AF-A0A7X3FS27-F1
#
_cell.length_a   1.000
_cell.length_b   1.000
_cell.length_c   1.000
_cell.angle_alpha   90.00
_cell.angle_beta   90.00
_cell.angle_gamma   90.00
#
_symmetry.space_group_name_H-M   'P 1'
#
loop_
_entity.id
_entity.type
_entity.pdbx_description
1 polymer ?
#
loop_
_entity_poly.entity_id
_entity_poly.type
_entity_poly.pdbx_seq_one_letter_code
_entity_poly.pdbx_strand_id
1 'polypeptide(L)'
;MDTQQEAASEIAQLKLSLELYGRQYTASATSMSELNATLKGLESRLAGLEENLAALSAAPGGSVDALTQRLSALEDTQIEKFVEETVVPEPRPDSQARAAENRSDCVSQNSPFLVAAGDIFPICGTGGWVAVADVGEQRISFSDGSGAYVGRSVPLAGTNCTLTVRSANATWLAGYGELQVNC
;
A
#
# COMPACT_ATOMS: atom_id res chain seq x y z
N MET A 1 -52.46 9.09 -4.00
CA MET A 1 -51.66 9.55 -2.85
C MET A 1 -50.16 9.35 -3.11
N ASP A 2 -49.80 9.00 -4.35
CA ASP A 2 -48.52 8.43 -4.73
C ASP A 2 -47.45 9.50 -5.04
N THR A 3 -47.87 10.68 -5.50
CA THR A 3 -46.97 11.80 -5.83
C THR A 3 -46.28 12.42 -4.61
N GLN A 4 -46.90 12.38 -3.42
CA GLN A 4 -46.25 12.82 -2.18
C GLN A 4 -45.22 11.81 -1.66
N GLN A 5 -45.45 10.52 -1.91
CA GLN A 5 -44.53 9.44 -1.52
C GLN A 5 -43.26 9.47 -2.38
N GLU A 6 -43.42 9.74 -3.68
CA GLU A 6 -42.32 9.83 -4.65
C GLU A 6 -41.41 11.03 -4.35
N ALA A 7 -41.99 12.21 -4.13
CA ALA A 7 -41.24 13.41 -3.77
C ALA A 7 -40.47 13.27 -2.44
N ALA A 8 -41.03 12.55 -1.46
CA ALA A 8 -40.35 12.29 -0.19
C ALA A 8 -39.11 11.39 -0.35
N SER A 9 -39.17 10.43 -1.28
CA SER A 9 -38.06 9.54 -1.60
C SER A 9 -36.92 10.29 -2.31
N GLU A 10 -37.25 11.14 -3.29
CA GLU A 10 -36.26 11.94 -4.02
C GLU A 10 -35.53 12.92 -3.10
N ILE A 11 -36.25 13.57 -2.17
CA ILE A 11 -35.64 14.48 -1.19
C ILE A 11 -34.70 13.72 -0.24
N ALA A 12 -35.05 12.49 0.15
CA ALA A 12 -34.19 11.67 1.00
C ALA A 12 -32.90 11.23 0.28
N GLN A 13 -33.01 10.86 -1.01
CA GLN A 13 -31.85 10.50 -1.84
C GLN A 13 -30.91 11.68 -2.08
N LEU A 14 -31.46 12.87 -2.32
CA LEU A 14 -30.67 14.09 -2.49
C LEU A 14 -29.90 14.45 -1.20
N LYS A 15 -30.55 14.34 -0.03
CA LYS A 15 -29.91 14.60 1.27
C LYS A 15 -28.76 13.63 1.54
N LEU A 16 -28.98 12.34 1.31
CA LEU A 16 -27.95 11.31 1.49
C LEU A 16 -26.75 11.56 0.57
N SER A 17 -27.02 11.89 -0.70
CA SER A 17 -25.97 12.21 -1.67
C SER A 17 -25.14 13.43 -1.22
N LEU A 18 -25.79 14.43 -0.64
CA LEU A 18 -25.13 15.65 -0.15
C LEU A 18 -24.31 15.39 1.12
N GLU A 19 -24.80 14.55 2.04
CA GLU A 19 -24.07 14.12 3.24
C GLU A 19 -22.85 13.27 2.90
N LEU A 20 -22.97 12.35 1.94
CA LEU A 20 -21.84 11.56 1.44
C LEU A 20 -20.79 12.46 0.78
N TYR A 21 -21.22 13.42 -0.05
CA TYR A 21 -20.32 14.40 -0.66
C TYR A 21 -19.61 15.28 0.38
N GLY A 22 -20.32 15.74 1.41
CA GLY A 22 -19.73 16.52 2.51
C GLY A 22 -18.71 15.72 3.33
N ARG A 23 -18.96 14.42 3.58
CA ARG A 23 -18.01 13.51 4.24
C ARG A 23 -16.78 13.25 3.37
N GLN A 24 -16.95 13.07 2.07
CA GLN A 24 -15.83 12.88 1.14
C GLN A 24 -14.98 14.15 1.02
N TYR A 25 -15.62 15.34 0.99
CA TYR A 25 -14.92 16.62 0.91
C TYR A 25 -14.08 16.91 2.17
N THR A 26 -14.57 16.51 3.35
CA THR A 26 -13.83 16.66 4.61
C THR A 26 -12.71 15.63 4.79
N ALA A 27 -12.79 14.46 4.16
CA ALA A 27 -11.71 13.47 4.11
C ALA A 27 -10.60 13.84 3.10
N SER A 28 -10.93 14.55 2.03
CA SER A 28 -9.99 15.03 1.00
C SER A 28 -9.36 16.39 1.31
N ALA A 29 -9.74 17.04 2.41
CA ALA A 29 -9.09 18.25 2.87
C ALA A 29 -7.74 17.90 3.52
N THR A 30 -6.74 17.57 2.69
CA THR A 30 -5.35 17.47 3.14
C THR A 30 -5.01 18.78 3.82
N SER A 31 -4.87 18.76 5.14
CA SER A 31 -4.65 19.98 5.87
C SER A 31 -3.31 20.58 5.43
N MET A 32 -3.20 21.92 5.36
CA MET A 32 -1.93 22.59 5.06
C MET A 32 -0.81 22.12 6.02
N SER A 33 -1.19 21.67 7.22
CA SER A 33 -0.28 21.08 8.21
C SER A 33 0.23 19.69 7.81
N GLU A 34 -0.60 18.81 7.25
CA GLU A 34 -0.17 17.52 6.72
C GLU A 34 0.72 17.71 5.50
N LEU A 35 0.38 18.66 4.61
CA LEU A 35 1.20 18.96 3.46
C LEU A 35 2.60 19.44 3.89
N ASN A 36 2.67 20.33 4.88
CA ASN A 36 3.95 20.79 5.44
C ASN A 36 4.73 19.66 6.14
N ALA A 37 4.05 18.73 6.80
CA ALA A 37 4.68 17.56 7.40
C ALA A 37 5.26 16.61 6.34
N THR A 38 4.52 16.37 5.24
CA THR A 38 5.03 15.57 4.11
C THR A 38 6.22 16.22 3.43
N LEU A 39 6.20 17.53 3.24
CA LEU A 39 7.30 18.28 2.63
C LEU A 39 8.58 18.17 3.47
N LYS A 40 8.46 18.41 4.78
CA LYS A 40 9.58 18.28 5.72
C LYS A 40 10.12 16.86 5.82
N GLY A 41 9.24 15.86 5.71
CA GLY A 41 9.63 14.45 5.64
C GLY A 41 10.44 14.13 4.38
N LEU A 42 10.06 14.66 3.23
CA LEU A 42 10.80 14.49 1.97
C LEU A 42 12.17 15.19 2.02
N GLU A 43 12.24 16.39 2.57
CA GLU A 43 13.51 17.12 2.78
C GLU A 43 14.49 16.31 3.64
N SER A 44 14.01 15.73 4.76
CA SER A 44 14.84 14.92 5.64
C SER A 44 15.35 13.64 4.97
N ARG A 45 14.54 13.03 4.09
CA ARG A 45 14.93 11.84 3.34
C ARG A 45 15.98 12.17 2.28
N LEU A 46 15.79 13.28 1.57
CA LEU A 46 16.75 13.74 0.56
C LEU A 46 18.12 14.03 1.19
N ALA A 47 18.15 14.73 2.32
CA ALA A 47 19.39 15.00 3.04
C ALA A 47 20.14 13.72 3.45
N GLY A 48 19.40 12.69 3.91
CA GLY A 48 19.99 11.40 4.24
C GLY A 48 20.54 10.63 3.02
N LEU A 49 19.90 10.76 1.86
CA LEU A 49 20.40 10.17 0.61
C LEU A 49 21.66 10.89 0.12
N GLU A 50 21.72 12.21 0.24
CA GLU A 50 22.89 13.01 -0.14
C GLU A 50 24.10 12.71 0.76
N GLU A 51 23.89 12.58 2.07
CA GLU A 51 24.93 12.16 3.01
C GLU A 51 25.43 10.74 2.71
N ASN A 52 24.52 9.80 2.42
CA ASN A 52 24.88 8.43 2.06
C ASN A 52 25.69 8.37 0.75
N LEU A 53 25.29 9.16 -0.25
CA LEU A 53 25.99 9.29 -1.51
C LEU A 53 27.38 9.91 -1.31
N ALA A 54 27.48 10.95 -0.48
CA ALA A 54 28.75 11.57 -0.13
C ALA A 54 29.69 10.56 0.56
N ALA A 55 29.18 9.80 1.53
CA ALA A 55 29.93 8.75 2.21
C ALA A 55 30.40 7.63 1.26
N LEU A 56 29.55 7.23 0.29
CA LEU A 56 29.91 6.26 -0.75
C LEU A 56 30.97 6.81 -1.72
N SER A 57 30.88 8.08 -2.08
CA SER A 57 31.80 8.74 -3.02
C SER A 57 33.18 9.04 -2.41
N ALA A 58 33.26 9.15 -1.09
CA ALA A 58 34.51 9.38 -0.35
C ALA A 58 35.31 8.09 -0.08
N ALA A 59 34.75 6.91 -0.35
CA ALA A 59 35.44 5.64 -0.20
C ALA A 59 36.34 5.34 -1.43
N PRO A 60 37.67 5.21 -1.27
CA PRO A 60 38.57 4.95 -2.40
C PRO A 60 38.51 3.47 -2.80
N GLY A 61 37.93 3.19 -3.96
CA GLY A 61 37.99 1.89 -4.63
C GLY A 61 36.97 0.85 -4.13
N GLY A 62 36.13 0.37 -5.07
CA GLY A 62 35.29 -0.81 -4.87
C GLY A 62 33.94 -0.51 -4.21
N SER A 63 33.09 0.29 -4.85
CA SER A 63 31.71 0.53 -4.42
C SER A 63 30.97 -0.79 -4.18
N VAL A 64 31.25 -1.81 -5.00
CA VAL A 64 30.64 -3.14 -4.86
C VAL A 64 31.28 -3.92 -3.71
N ASP A 65 32.60 -3.97 -3.57
CA ASP A 65 33.28 -4.69 -2.48
C ASP A 65 32.98 -4.09 -1.10
N ALA A 66 32.84 -2.77 -1.00
CA ALA A 66 32.42 -2.09 0.22
C ALA A 66 30.94 -2.32 0.53
N LEU A 67 30.06 -2.37 -0.47
CA LEU A 67 28.66 -2.78 -0.28
C LEU A 67 28.56 -4.26 0.11
N THR A 68 29.36 -5.15 -0.49
CA THR A 68 29.42 -6.58 -0.15
C THR A 68 29.89 -6.79 1.28
N GLN A 69 30.96 -6.11 1.71
CA GLN A 69 31.42 -6.17 3.11
C GLN A 69 30.37 -5.65 4.10
N ARG A 70 29.64 -4.58 3.75
CA ARG A 70 28.55 -4.07 4.59
C ARG A 70 27.35 -5.00 4.62
N LEU A 71 27.01 -5.66 3.51
CA LEU A 71 25.93 -6.62 3.45
C LEU A 71 26.25 -7.85 4.33
N SER A 72 27.47 -8.38 4.24
CA SER A 72 27.92 -9.48 5.09
C SER A 72 27.92 -9.11 6.58
N ALA A 73 28.34 -7.90 6.95
CA ALA A 73 28.27 -7.45 8.34
C ALA A 73 26.83 -7.31 8.87
N LEU A 74 25.88 -6.93 8.01
CA LEU A 74 24.46 -6.86 8.38
C LEU A 74 23.84 -8.25 8.57
N GLU A 75 24.26 -9.24 7.79
CA GLU A 75 23.81 -10.63 7.93
C GLU A 75 24.29 -11.25 9.26
N ASP A 76 25.55 -11.04 9.66
CA ASP A 76 26.07 -11.50 10.96
C ASP A 76 25.37 -10.83 12.15
N THR A 77 25.09 -9.52 12.07
CA THR A 77 24.43 -8.77 13.16
C THR A 77 22.95 -9.16 13.33
N GLN A 78 22.27 -9.59 12.26
CA GLN A 78 20.86 -10.03 12.34
C GLN A 78 20.70 -11.39 13.02
N ILE A 79 21.68 -12.28 12.91
CA ILE A 79 21.63 -13.59 13.57
C ILE A 79 21.88 -13.44 15.08
N GLU A 80 22.81 -12.59 15.51
CA GLU A 80 23.08 -12.41 16.94
C GLU A 80 21.96 -11.64 17.67
N LYS A 81 21.28 -10.71 16.99
CA LYS A 81 20.20 -9.91 17.60
C LYS A 81 18.90 -10.70 17.85
N PHE A 82 18.68 -11.83 17.17
CA PHE A 82 17.47 -12.63 17.33
C PHE A 82 17.52 -13.65 18.49
N VAL A 83 18.68 -13.88 19.12
CA VAL A 83 18.84 -14.91 20.15
C VAL A 83 18.81 -14.38 21.60
N GLU A 84 19.03 -13.06 21.81
CA GLU A 84 19.15 -12.49 23.17
C GLU A 84 17.87 -11.82 23.70
N GLU A 85 16.81 -11.62 22.89
CA GLU A 85 15.57 -10.93 23.34
C GLU A 85 14.33 -11.84 23.34
N THR A 86 14.45 -13.04 23.94
CA THR A 86 13.29 -13.72 24.55
C THR A 86 13.24 -13.42 26.04
N VAL A 87 13.04 -12.14 26.39
CA VAL A 87 12.45 -11.77 27.68
C VAL A 87 11.03 -11.31 27.38
N VAL A 88 10.07 -12.14 27.78
CA VAL A 88 8.64 -11.85 27.75
C VAL A 88 8.34 -10.60 28.59
N PRO A 89 7.77 -9.52 28.01
CA PRO A 89 7.11 -8.50 28.80
C PRO A 89 5.60 -8.79 28.86
N GLU A 90 5.10 -8.80 30.09
CA GLU A 90 3.69 -8.88 30.47
C GLU A 90 2.83 -7.81 29.75
N PRO A 91 1.54 -8.09 29.44
CA PRO A 91 0.75 -7.25 28.55
C PRO A 91 0.30 -5.97 29.26
N ARG A 92 0.57 -4.82 28.63
CA ARG A 92 -0.04 -3.53 28.98
C ARG A 92 -1.13 -3.20 27.95
N PRO A 93 -2.36 -2.88 28.38
CA PRO A 93 -3.45 -2.54 27.47
C PRO A 93 -3.30 -1.12 26.92
N ASP A 94 -3.84 -0.97 25.72
CA ASP A 94 -4.21 0.26 25.02
C ASP A 94 -3.10 1.18 24.48
N SER A 95 -2.75 0.92 23.22
CA SER A 95 -2.86 1.96 22.21
C SER A 95 -3.46 1.30 20.97
N GLN A 96 -4.75 1.56 20.79
CA GLN A 96 -5.60 1.02 19.75
C GLN A 96 -4.92 1.11 18.39
N ALA A 97 -4.66 -0.08 17.84
CA ALA A 97 -4.77 -0.32 16.42
C ALA A 97 -5.97 0.50 15.90
N ARG A 98 -5.69 1.52 15.09
CA ARG A 98 -6.70 1.98 14.15
C ARG A 98 -6.96 0.78 13.26
N ALA A 99 -8.13 0.18 13.46
CA ALA A 99 -8.73 -0.85 12.63
C ALA A 99 -8.32 -0.62 11.16
N ALA A 100 -7.71 -1.55 10.45
CA ALA A 100 -8.19 -2.92 10.23
C ALA A 100 -9.72 -2.98 10.12
N GLU A 101 -10.30 -1.97 9.48
CA GLU A 101 -11.70 -1.94 9.07
C GLU A 101 -11.76 -2.09 7.54
N ASN A 102 -11.26 -3.22 7.03
CA ASN A 102 -12.00 -3.93 5.99
C ASN A 102 -11.63 -5.41 5.90
N ARG A 103 -12.53 -6.19 6.53
CA ARG A 103 -13.01 -7.54 6.20
C ARG A 103 -12.00 -8.61 5.76
N SER A 104 -11.96 -9.61 6.62
CA SER A 104 -11.79 -11.06 6.46
C SER A 104 -12.37 -11.73 5.20
N ASP A 105 -12.71 -11.01 4.13
CA ASP A 105 -13.14 -11.58 2.86
C ASP A 105 -11.92 -11.60 1.94
N CYS A 106 -11.28 -12.75 1.85
CA CYS A 106 -10.24 -13.00 0.88
C CYS A 106 -10.70 -12.63 -0.54
N VAL A 107 -9.76 -12.30 -1.41
CA VAL A 107 -10.06 -11.96 -2.81
C VAL A 107 -10.55 -13.21 -3.52
N SER A 108 -11.76 -13.12 -4.06
CA SER A 108 -12.35 -14.16 -4.91
C SER A 108 -11.64 -14.23 -6.24
N GLN A 109 -11.42 -15.45 -6.73
CA GLN A 109 -10.82 -15.69 -8.04
C GLN A 109 -11.72 -15.14 -9.16
N ASN A 110 -11.11 -14.73 -10.26
CA ASN A 110 -11.75 -14.24 -11.49
C ASN A 110 -12.65 -13.00 -11.34
N SER A 111 -12.66 -12.33 -10.19
CA SER A 111 -13.37 -11.07 -9.99
C SER A 111 -12.38 -9.90 -9.94
N PRO A 112 -12.64 -8.79 -10.65
CA PRO A 112 -11.83 -7.59 -10.50
C PRO A 112 -12.07 -6.97 -9.12
N PHE A 113 -11.01 -6.43 -8.53
CA PHE A 113 -11.06 -5.70 -7.26
C PHE A 113 -10.17 -4.47 -7.32
N LEU A 114 -10.58 -3.42 -6.61
CA LEU A 114 -9.85 -2.17 -6.53
C LEU A 114 -8.77 -2.24 -5.47
N VAL A 115 -7.63 -1.62 -5.78
CA VAL A 115 -6.48 -1.53 -4.89
C VAL A 115 -5.89 -0.12 -4.88
N ALA A 116 -5.28 0.24 -3.77
CA ALA A 116 -4.46 1.43 -3.57
C ALA A 116 -3.07 1.06 -3.06
N ALA A 117 -2.15 2.04 -3.06
CA ALA A 117 -0.82 1.85 -2.49
C ALA A 117 -0.91 1.55 -0.99
N GLY A 118 -0.23 0.49 -0.55
CA GLY A 118 -0.23 -0.01 0.82
C GLY A 118 -1.25 -1.09 1.12
N ASP A 119 -2.15 -1.41 0.19
CA ASP A 119 -3.16 -2.45 0.40
C ASP A 119 -2.55 -3.86 0.39
N ILE A 120 -3.09 -4.72 1.26
CA ILE A 120 -2.71 -6.13 1.35
C ILE A 120 -3.98 -6.99 1.37
N PHE A 121 -4.08 -7.94 0.44
CA PHE A 121 -5.24 -8.81 0.29
C PHE A 121 -4.84 -10.29 0.27
N PRO A 122 -5.41 -11.14 1.14
CA PRO A 122 -5.25 -12.58 1.03
C PRO A 122 -6.08 -13.14 -0.13
N ILE A 123 -5.57 -14.17 -0.81
CA ILE A 123 -6.26 -14.81 -1.95
C ILE A 123 -7.05 -16.03 -1.45
N CYS A 124 -8.34 -16.11 -1.76
CA CYS A 124 -9.18 -17.22 -1.29
C CYS A 124 -8.65 -18.58 -1.75
N GLY A 125 -8.58 -19.54 -0.82
CA GLY A 125 -8.20 -20.92 -1.11
C GLY A 125 -6.71 -21.13 -1.37
N THR A 126 -5.86 -20.12 -1.11
CA THR A 126 -4.40 -20.22 -1.27
C THR A 126 -3.68 -19.66 -0.05
N GLY A 127 -2.37 -19.90 0.05
CA GLY A 127 -1.50 -19.24 1.02
C GLY A 127 -0.92 -17.92 0.53
N GLY A 128 -1.32 -17.42 -0.64
CA GLY A 128 -0.77 -16.22 -1.25
C GLY A 128 -1.49 -14.94 -0.81
N TRP A 129 -0.77 -13.84 -0.89
CA TRP A 129 -1.28 -12.49 -0.67
C TRP A 129 -0.82 -11.55 -1.79
N VAL A 130 -1.65 -10.57 -2.08
CA VAL A 130 -1.33 -9.43 -2.94
C VAL A 130 -0.94 -8.29 -2.02
N ALA A 131 0.27 -7.75 -2.17
CA ALA A 131 0.70 -6.57 -1.43
C ALA A 131 1.09 -5.48 -2.43
N VAL A 132 0.35 -4.37 -2.43
CA VAL A 132 0.51 -3.29 -3.41
C VAL A 132 1.44 -2.23 -2.84
N ALA A 133 2.57 -2.03 -3.51
CA ALA A 133 3.55 -1.02 -3.11
C ALA A 133 3.21 0.36 -3.66
N ASP A 134 2.79 0.44 -4.92
CA ASP A 134 2.50 1.71 -5.60
C ASP A 134 1.56 1.51 -6.80
N VAL A 135 0.78 2.54 -7.13
CA VAL A 135 -0.11 2.59 -8.30
C VAL A 135 0.27 3.77 -9.19
N GLY A 136 1.07 3.50 -10.22
CA GLY A 136 1.48 4.49 -11.23
C GLY A 136 0.51 4.60 -12.40
N GLU A 137 0.83 5.47 -13.37
CA GLU A 137 -0.05 5.79 -14.52
C GLU A 137 -0.41 4.60 -15.42
N GLN A 138 0.46 3.59 -15.52
CA GLN A 138 0.22 2.39 -16.37
C GLN A 138 0.76 1.11 -15.75
N ARG A 139 1.18 1.14 -14.48
CA ARG A 139 1.85 0.03 -13.81
C ARG A 139 1.47 -0.01 -12.34
N ILE A 140 1.25 -1.21 -11.84
CA ILE A 140 1.13 -1.47 -10.40
C ILE A 140 2.41 -2.15 -9.95
N SER A 141 3.00 -1.62 -8.88
CA SER A 141 4.17 -2.20 -8.20
C SER A 141 3.69 -3.01 -7.01
N PHE A 142 4.30 -4.17 -6.78
CA PHE A 142 4.02 -5.03 -5.64
C PHE A 142 5.17 -4.99 -4.63
N SER A 143 4.88 -5.34 -3.38
CA SER A 143 5.85 -5.25 -2.28
C SER A 143 7.02 -6.25 -2.40
N ASP A 144 6.89 -7.27 -3.24
CA ASP A 144 7.96 -8.21 -3.59
C ASP A 144 8.95 -7.64 -4.63
N GLY A 145 8.78 -6.37 -5.03
CA GLY A 145 9.58 -5.70 -6.05
C GLY A 145 9.14 -5.99 -7.48
N SER A 146 8.19 -6.90 -7.68
CA SER A 146 7.58 -7.15 -8.98
C SER A 146 6.62 -6.01 -9.36
N GLY A 147 6.16 -6.03 -10.60
CA GLY A 147 5.07 -5.16 -11.02
C GLY A 147 4.68 -5.41 -12.45
N ALA A 148 3.42 -5.14 -12.77
CA ALA A 148 2.86 -5.42 -14.08
C ALA A 148 2.27 -4.15 -14.69
N TYR A 149 2.44 -4.03 -16.01
CA TYR A 149 1.77 -3.01 -16.79
C TYR A 149 0.31 -3.37 -17.01
N VAL A 150 -0.53 -2.37 -17.24
CA VAL A 150 -1.93 -2.55 -17.63
C VAL A 150 -2.03 -3.53 -18.82
N GLY A 151 -2.94 -4.49 -18.72
CA GLY A 151 -3.15 -5.56 -19.69
C GLY A 151 -2.15 -6.72 -19.61
N ARG A 152 -1.22 -6.71 -18.65
CA ARG A 152 -0.27 -7.80 -18.41
C ARG A 152 -0.60 -8.55 -17.13
N SER A 153 -0.15 -9.81 -17.09
CA SER A 153 -0.29 -10.68 -15.94
C SER A 153 1.08 -11.04 -15.37
N VAL A 154 1.16 -11.14 -14.04
CA VAL A 154 2.35 -11.59 -13.31
C VAL A 154 2.01 -12.79 -12.44
N PRO A 155 2.92 -13.77 -12.28
CA PRO A 155 2.71 -14.86 -11.35
C PRO A 155 2.79 -14.36 -9.90
N LEU A 156 1.94 -14.86 -9.01
CA LEU A 156 2.13 -14.66 -7.58
C LEU A 156 3.09 -15.71 -7.03
N ALA A 157 4.19 -15.24 -6.43
CA ALA A 157 5.18 -16.11 -5.81
C ALA A 157 4.54 -17.06 -4.79
N GLY A 158 4.94 -18.34 -4.83
CA GLY A 158 4.45 -19.36 -3.89
C GLY A 158 3.03 -19.86 -4.17
N THR A 159 2.41 -19.48 -5.28
CA THR A 159 1.09 -19.98 -5.70
C THR A 159 1.06 -20.36 -7.18
N ASN A 160 -0.02 -21.02 -7.62
CA ASN A 160 -0.30 -21.24 -9.05
C ASN A 160 -1.12 -20.10 -9.68
N CYS A 161 -1.30 -18.99 -8.95
CA CYS A 161 -2.14 -17.89 -9.38
C CYS A 161 -1.37 -16.86 -10.21
N THR A 162 -2.10 -16.14 -11.04
CA THR A 162 -1.64 -14.99 -11.80
C THR A 162 -2.48 -13.76 -11.46
N LEU A 163 -1.83 -12.61 -11.38
CA LEU A 163 -2.44 -11.30 -11.17
C LEU A 163 -2.41 -10.54 -12.48
N THR A 164 -3.58 -10.16 -12.97
CA THR A 164 -3.73 -9.33 -14.17
C THR A 164 -4.06 -7.90 -13.76
N VAL A 165 -3.28 -6.93 -14.27
CA VAL A 165 -3.58 -5.51 -14.08
C VAL A 165 -4.57 -5.07 -15.15
N ARG A 166 -5.81 -4.76 -14.75
CA ARG A 166 -6.85 -4.30 -15.67
C ARG A 166 -6.79 -2.79 -15.90
N SER A 167 -6.47 -2.05 -14.87
CA SER A 167 -6.24 -0.60 -14.93
C SER A 167 -5.28 -0.15 -13.84
N ALA A 168 -4.62 0.98 -14.05
CA ALA A 168 -3.77 1.63 -13.07
C ALA A 168 -3.95 3.14 -13.25
N ASN A 169 -4.33 3.84 -12.17
CA ASN A 169 -4.47 5.29 -12.13
C ASN A 169 -5.23 5.88 -13.33
N ALA A 170 -6.37 5.25 -13.67
CA ALA A 170 -7.23 5.76 -14.73
C ALA A 170 -7.80 7.13 -14.31
N THR A 171 -8.20 7.97 -15.28
CA THR A 171 -8.72 9.32 -15.00
C THR A 171 -9.89 9.34 -14.01
N TRP A 172 -10.68 8.26 -13.97
CA TRP A 172 -11.81 8.08 -13.06
C TRP A 172 -11.47 7.28 -11.78
N LEU A 173 -10.22 6.85 -11.62
CA LEU A 173 -9.65 6.06 -10.52
C LEU A 173 -8.26 6.60 -10.12
N ALA A 174 -8.16 7.92 -9.92
CA ALA A 174 -6.89 8.53 -9.57
C ALA A 174 -6.34 7.94 -8.25
N GLY A 175 -5.12 7.40 -8.29
CA GLY A 175 -4.48 6.72 -7.16
C GLY A 175 -4.96 5.29 -6.88
N TYR A 176 -5.89 4.76 -7.70
CA TYR A 176 -6.39 3.39 -7.59
C TYR A 176 -6.05 2.57 -8.84
N GLY A 177 -5.90 1.27 -8.64
CA GLY A 177 -5.73 0.28 -9.69
C GLY A 177 -6.81 -0.79 -9.61
N GLU A 178 -7.04 -1.48 -10.71
CA GLU A 178 -7.93 -2.65 -10.73
C GLU A 178 -7.11 -3.90 -11.06
N LEU A 179 -7.19 -4.89 -10.18
CA LEU A 179 -6.52 -6.17 -10.29
C LEU A 179 -7.54 -7.28 -10.45
N GLN A 180 -7.15 -8.35 -11.14
CA GLN A 180 -7.92 -9.59 -11.20
C GLN A 180 -6.97 -10.76 -10.96
N VAL A 181 -7.35 -11.65 -10.05
CA VAL A 181 -6.60 -12.85 -9.74
C VAL A 181 -7.19 -14.02 -10.52
N ASN A 182 -6.33 -14.83 -11.14
CA ASN A 182 -6.72 -16.08 -11.78
C ASN A 182 -5.81 -17.21 -11.30
N CYS A 183 -6.42 -18.19 -10.64
CA CYS A 183 -5.85 -19.46 -10.25
C CYS A 183 -6.68 -20.54 -10.99
#